data_AF-X0S1B5-F1
#
_entry.id   AF-X0S1B5-F1
#
_cell.length_a   1.000
_cell.length_b   1.000
_cell.length_c   1.000
_cell.angle_alpha   90.00
_cell.angle_beta   90.00
_cell.angle_gamma   90.00
#
_symmetry.space_group_name_H-M   'P 1'
#
loop_
_entity.id
_entity.type
_entity.pdbx_description
1 polymer ?
#
loop_
_entity_poly.entity_id
_entity_poly.type
_entity_poly.pdbx_seq_one_letter_code
_entity_poly.pdbx_strand_id
1 'polypeptide(L)' 'FLETAGPGRLIFGTDSSFFPRGYRHEIFLEQKRILDELGVTKEEQEKIFGGNILKLLSLKS' A
#
# COMPACT_ATOMS: atom_id res chain seq x y z
N PHE A 1 -13.31 -2.72 -2.81
CA PHE A 1 -12.58 -3.26 -1.65
C PHE A 1 -12.25 -2.17 -0.64
N LEU A 2 -11.67 -1.03 -1.04
CA LEU A 2 -11.41 0.10 -0.14
C LEU A 2 -12.69 0.54 0.61
N GLU A 3 -13.79 0.78 -0.11
CA GLU A 3 -15.09 1.12 0.47
C GLU A 3 -15.63 0.02 1.42
N THR A 4 -15.41 -1.26 1.08
CA THR A 4 -15.95 -2.41 1.80
C THR A 4 -15.17 -2.76 3.06
N ALA A 5 -13.83 -2.82 2.98
CA ALA A 5 -12.95 -3.27 4.06
C ALA A 5 -12.41 -2.12 4.90
N GLY A 6 -12.39 -0.92 4.33
CA GLY A 6 -11.75 0.27 4.86
C GLY A 6 -10.22 0.27 4.67
N PRO A 7 -9.58 1.45 4.69
CA PRO A 7 -8.14 1.59 4.48
C PRO A 7 -7.30 0.89 5.55
N GLY A 8 -7.83 0.70 6.76
CA GLY A 8 -7.13 0.04 7.88
C GLY A 8 -7.00 -1.49 7.76
N ARG A 9 -7.58 -2.10 6.72
CA ARG A 9 -7.50 -3.57 6.47
C ARG A 9 -6.78 -3.90 5.15
N LEU A 10 -6.16 -2.91 4.51
CA LEU A 10 -5.44 -3.06 3.26
C LEU A 10 -3.93 -2.99 3.48
N ILE A 11 -3.16 -3.81 2.77
CA ILE A 11 -1.70 -3.78 2.79
C ILE A 11 -1.22 -3.69 1.35
N PHE A 12 -0.27 -2.80 1.09
CA PHE A 12 0.40 -2.70 -0.21
C PHE A 12 1.44 -3.80 -0.40
N GLY A 13 1.47 -4.40 -1.59
CA GLY A 13 2.48 -5.37 -2.00
C GLY A 13 2.57 -5.46 -3.52
N THR A 14 3.80 -5.53 -4.05
CA THR A 14 4.06 -5.51 -5.50
C THR A 14 4.33 -6.89 -6.10
N ASP A 15 4.46 -7.92 -5.26
CA ASP A 15 4.99 -9.24 -5.65
C ASP A 15 6.33 -9.11 -6.41
N SER A 16 7.21 -8.27 -5.88
CA SER A 16 8.55 -8.08 -6.45
C SER A 16 9.40 -9.31 -6.23
N SER A 17 10.35 -9.52 -7.14
CA SER A 17 11.19 -10.70 -7.17
C SER A 17 12.68 -10.33 -7.25
N PHE A 18 13.53 -11.34 -7.37
CA PHE A 18 14.97 -11.16 -7.51
C PHE A 18 15.34 -10.66 -8.93
N PHE A 19 16.60 -10.29 -9.10
CA PHE A 19 17.17 -9.89 -10.38
C PHE A 19 16.94 -10.97 -11.47
N PRO A 20 16.54 -10.63 -12.71
CA PRO A 20 16.54 -9.29 -13.31
C PRO A 20 15.24 -8.49 -13.14
N ARG A 21 14.18 -9.10 -12.58
CA ARG A 21 12.87 -8.42 -12.44
C ARG A 21 12.91 -7.33 -11.37
N GLY A 22 13.53 -7.64 -10.23
CA GLY A 22 13.73 -6.69 -9.13
C GLY A 22 12.42 -6.10 -8.59
N TYR A 23 12.54 -4.86 -8.11
CA TYR A 23 11.41 -4.10 -7.58
C TYR A 23 10.51 -3.57 -8.70
N ARG A 24 9.23 -3.96 -8.65
CA ARG A 24 8.17 -3.52 -9.56
C ARG A 24 7.64 -2.13 -9.20
N HIS A 25 8.47 -1.12 -9.44
CA HIS A 25 8.17 0.28 -9.11
C HIS A 25 6.91 0.81 -9.81
N GLU A 26 6.60 0.32 -11.00
CA GLU A 26 5.41 0.69 -11.76
C GLU A 26 4.11 0.38 -10.99
N ILE A 27 4.08 -0.69 -10.20
CA ILE A 27 2.91 -1.03 -9.37
C ILE A 27 2.74 -0.03 -8.24
N PHE A 28 3.84 0.45 -7.64
CA PHE A 28 3.75 1.50 -6.64
C PHE A 28 3.17 2.79 -7.23
N LEU A 29 3.71 3.24 -8.36
CA LEU A 29 3.25 4.47 -9.00
C LEU A 29 1.76 4.40 -9.37
N GLU A 30 1.33 3.27 -9.96
CA GLU A 30 -0.05 3.11 -10.39
C GLU A 30 -1.03 3.03 -9.21
N GLN A 31 -0.70 2.28 -8.15
CA GLN A 31 -1.54 2.21 -6.96
C GLN A 31 -1.61 3.56 -6.23
N LYS A 32 -0.51 4.32 -6.19
CA LYS A 32 -0.49 5.67 -5.64
C LYS A 32 -1.40 6.61 -6.42
N ARG A 33 -1.31 6.60 -7.76
CA ARG A 33 -2.16 7.39 -8.66
C ARG A 33 -3.64 7.07 -8.46
N ILE A 34 -4.00 5.79 -8.40
CA ILE A 34 -5.39 5.34 -8.17
C ILE A 34 -5.92 5.87 -6.84
N LEU A 35 -5.14 5.79 -5.74
CA LEU A 35 -5.57 6.30 -4.44
C LEU A 35 -5.76 7.83 -4.44
N ASP A 36 -4.92 8.56 -5.18
CA ASP A 36 -5.06 10.00 -5.36
C ASP A 36 -6.33 10.36 -6.15
N GLU A 37 -6.62 9.63 -7.24
CA GLU A 37 -7.83 9.82 -8.04
C GLU A 37 -9.12 9.48 -7.29
N LEU A 38 -9.05 8.51 -6.36
CA LEU A 38 -10.14 8.16 -5.47
C LEU A 38 -10.31 9.13 -4.29
N GLY A 39 -9.45 10.14 -4.16
CA GLY A 39 -9.52 11.13 -3.07
C GLY A 39 -9.19 10.56 -1.68
N VAL A 40 -8.42 9.46 -1.62
CA VAL A 40 -8.02 8.82 -0.36
C VAL A 40 -7.05 9.73 0.38
N THR A 41 -7.28 9.98 1.68
CA THR A 41 -6.47 10.95 2.41
C THR A 41 -5.04 10.47 2.58
N LYS A 42 -4.11 11.39 2.81
CA LYS A 42 -2.70 11.06 3.05
C LYS A 42 -2.55 10.11 4.24
N GLU A 43 -3.28 10.32 5.34
CA GLU A 43 -3.19 9.44 6.51
C GLU A 43 -3.69 8.02 6.21
N GLU A 44 -4.69 7.88 5.35
CA GLU A 44 -5.21 6.57 4.92
C GLU A 44 -4.22 5.86 3.98
N GLN A 45 -3.60 6.60 3.07
CA GLN A 45 -2.56 6.06 2.19
C GLN A 45 -1.33 5.60 3.00
N GLU A 46 -0.91 6.34 4.03
CA GLU A 46 0.18 5.95 4.93
C GLU A 46 -0.12 4.63 5.66
N LYS A 47 -1.39 4.40 6.05
CA LYS A 47 -1.83 3.10 6.60
C LYS A 47 -1.65 1.98 5.57
N ILE A 48 -2.10 2.19 4.33
CA ILE A 48 -2.06 1.17 3.27
C ILE A 48 -0.60 0.82 2.88
N PHE A 49 0.25 1.84 2.70
CA PHE A 49 1.62 1.67 2.22
C PHE A 49 2.62 1.18 3.28
N GLY A 50 2.31 1.29 4.57
CA GLY A 50 3.23 0.82 5.62
C GLY A 50 2.61 0.65 7.01
N GLY A 51 1.70 1.53 7.43
CA GLY A 51 1.18 1.52 8.79
C GLY A 51 0.46 0.21 9.18
N ASN A 52 -0.31 -0.37 8.26
CA ASN A 52 -1.07 -1.58 8.53
C ASN A 52 -0.19 -2.83 8.63
N ILE A 53 0.87 -2.95 7.82
CA ILE A 53 1.81 -4.07 7.93
C ILE A 53 2.62 -3.99 9.23
N LEU A 54 3.04 -2.78 9.64
CA LEU A 54 3.71 -2.57 10.93
C LEU A 54 2.80 -2.99 12.08
N LYS A 55 1.53 -2.55 12.06
CA LYS A 55 0.53 -2.95 13.06
C LYS A 55 0.30 -4.46 13.08
N LEU A 56 0.15 -5.09 11.91
CA LEU A 56 -0.07 -6.53 11.79
C LEU A 56 1.09 -7.34 12.38
N LEU A 57 2.33 -6.87 12.17
CA LEU A 57 3.54 -7.51 12.66
C LEU A 57 3.96 -7.05 14.07
N SER A 58 3.17 -6.18 14.71
CA SER A 58 3.50 -5.59 16.03
C SER A 58 4.87 -4.88 16.06
N LEU A 59 5.24 -4.27 14.94
CA LEU A 59 6.47 -3.50 14.78
C LEU A 59 6.22 -2.01 15.03
N LYS A 60 7.23 -1.31 15.55
CA LYS A 60 7.20 0.15 15.73
C LYS A 60 7.70 0.83 14.45
N SER A 61 7.10 1.97 14.12
CA SER A 61 7.59 2.90 13.10
C SER A 61 8.77 3.72 13.61
#